data_AF-A0A3C0I0Q1-F1
#
_entry.id   AF-A0A3C0I0Q1-F1
#
_cell.length_a   1.000
_cell.length_b   1.000
_cell.length_c   1.000
_cell.angle_alpha   90.00
_cell.angle_beta   90.00
_cell.angle_gamma   90.00
#
_symmetry.space_group_name_H-M   'P 1'
#
loop_
_entity.id
_entity.type
_entity.pdbx_description
1 polymer ?
#
loop_
_entity_poly.entity_id
_entity_poly.type
_entity_poly.pdbx_seq_one_letter_code
_entity_poly.pdbx_strand_id
1 'polypeptide(L)' 'MINWHRLFGLTLMDFFTDSYYEVKLEQDLTLQKQYLDLLILKKSEGKPPPFLPDGLENMGGL' A
#
# COMPACT_ATOMS: atom_id res chain seq x y z
N MET A 1 21.97 -8.37 -1.94
CA MET A 1 21.08 -7.85 -3.01
C MET A 1 19.99 -7.01 -2.35
N ILE A 2 19.58 -5.89 -2.95
CA ILE A 2 18.54 -5.02 -2.38
C ILE A 2 17.19 -5.75 -2.42
N ASN A 3 16.44 -5.71 -1.31
CA ASN A 3 15.09 -6.25 -1.24
C ASN A 3 14.12 -5.22 -1.86
N TRP A 4 13.95 -5.30 -3.18
CA TRP A 4 13.12 -4.37 -3.95
C TRP A 4 11.65 -4.38 -3.54
N HIS A 5 11.08 -5.54 -3.22
CA HIS A 5 9.68 -5.65 -2.76
C HIS A 5 9.45 -4.86 -1.46
N ARG A 6 10.38 -5.01 -0.50
CA ARG A 6 10.32 -4.26 0.75
C ARG A 6 10.49 -2.76 0.53
N LEU A 7 11.46 -2.35 -0.31
CA LEU A 7 11.69 -0.94 -0.60
C LEU A 7 10.47 -0.31 -1.29
N PHE A 8 9.87 -1.01 -2.25
CA PHE A 8 8.67 -0.57 -2.94
C PHE A 8 7.51 -0.33 -1.97
N GLY A 9 7.24 -1.28 -1.08
CA GLY A 9 6.18 -1.12 -0.10
C GLY A 9 6.44 0.00 0.92
N LEU A 10 7.71 0.20 1.34
CA LEU A 10 8.08 1.35 2.19
C LEU A 10 7.86 2.69 1.47
N THR A 11 8.18 2.78 0.18
CA THR A 11 7.92 3.97 -0.63
C THR A 11 6.42 4.26 -0.73
N LEU A 12 5.58 3.24 -0.90
CA LEU A 12 4.13 3.42 -0.91
C LEU A 12 3.58 3.81 0.47
N MET A 13 4.12 3.25 1.56
CA MET A 13 3.76 3.67 2.92
C MET A 13 4.05 5.16 3.14
N ASP A 14 5.23 5.63 2.72
CA ASP A 14 5.60 7.03 2.81
C ASP A 14 4.68 7.91 1.97
N PHE A 15 4.44 7.53 0.70
CA PHE A 15 3.57 8.27 -0.22
C PHE A 15 2.14 8.46 0.28
N PHE A 16 1.56 7.42 0.88
CA PHE A 16 0.18 7.45 1.38
C PHE A 16 0.05 7.95 2.83
N THR A 17 1.15 8.45 3.44
CA THR A 17 1.11 9.05 4.77
C THR A 17 0.07 10.18 4.83
N ASP A 18 -0.73 10.20 5.90
CA ASP A 18 -1.84 11.14 6.12
C ASP A 18 -2.95 11.15 5.05
N SER A 19 -2.90 10.21 4.10
CA SER A 19 -3.97 10.00 3.13
C SER A 19 -5.05 9.08 3.72
N TYR A 20 -6.18 8.95 3.02
CA TYR A 20 -7.17 7.95 3.38
C TYR A 20 -6.80 6.52 2.96
N TYR A 21 -5.63 6.30 2.35
CA TYR A 21 -5.13 4.95 2.10
C TYR A 21 -4.16 4.52 3.20
N GLU A 22 -4.32 3.29 3.69
CA GLU A 22 -3.36 2.62 4.55
C GLU A 22 -2.63 1.54 3.75
N VAL A 23 -1.30 1.58 3.76
CA VAL A 23 -0.47 0.52 3.17
C VAL A 23 0.03 -0.40 4.27
N LYS A 24 -0.11 -1.71 4.07
CA LYS A 24 0.49 -2.75 4.94
C LYS A 24 1.40 -3.62 4.09
N LEU A 25 2.61 -3.88 4.57
CA LEU A 25 3.50 -4.88 4.00
C LEU A 25 2.99 -6.28 4.32
N GLU A 26 3.51 -7.29 3.62
CA GLU A 26 3.26 -8.70 3.94
C GLU A 26 3.40 -8.94 5.46
N GLN A 27 2.37 -9.57 6.02
CA GLN A 27 2.41 -10.04 7.40
C GLN A 27 2.85 -11.50 7.39
N ASP A 28 3.87 -11.83 8.16
CA ASP A 28 4.28 -13.21 8.39
C ASP A 28 3.22 -13.94 9.22
N LEU A 29 2.21 -14.49 8.55
CA LEU A 29 1.18 -15.30 9.18
C LEU A 29 1.66 -16.75 9.30
N THR A 30 1.67 -17.26 10.54
CA THR A 30 2.18 -18.62 10.85
C THR A 30 1.35 -19.74 10.22
N LEU A 31 0.09 -19.47 9.86
CA LEU A 31 -0.85 -20.48 9.40
C LEU A 31 -0.74 -20.76 7.88
N GLN A 32 -0.55 -19.73 7.06
CA GLN A 32 -0.52 -19.84 5.60
C GLN A 32 0.18 -18.63 4.97
N LYS A 33 1.08 -18.92 4.01
CA LYS A 33 1.70 -17.90 3.16
C LYS A 33 0.64 -17.20 2.31
N GLN A 34 0.59 -15.88 2.41
CA GLN A 34 -0.37 -15.05 1.66
C GLN A 34 0.08 -14.83 0.20
N TYR A 35 1.38 -15.00 -0.09
CA TYR A 35 1.97 -14.65 -1.39
C TYR A 35 1.60 -13.21 -1.79
N LEU A 36 1.64 -12.31 -0.81
CA LEU A 36 1.17 -10.94 -0.95
C LEU A 36 2.27 -9.99 -0.53
N ASP A 37 2.81 -9.22 -1.47
CA ASP A 37 3.88 -8.27 -1.16
C ASP A 37 3.40 -7.06 -0.33
N LEU A 38 2.18 -6.58 -0.64
CA LEU A 38 1.58 -5.39 -0.03
C LEU A 38 0.06 -5.35 -0.18
N LEU A 39 -0.59 -4.70 0.78
CA LEU A 39 -2.02 -4.45 0.84
C LEU A 39 -2.26 -2.94 0.94
N ILE A 40 -3.14 -2.39 0.11
CA ILE A 40 -3.52 -0.98 0.15
C ILE A 40 -5.02 -0.89 0.45
N LEU A 41 -5.39 -0.25 1.55
CA LEU A 41 -6.75 -0.19 2.10
C LEU A 41 -7.27 1.23 2.07
N LYS A 42 -8.43 1.47 1.43
CA LYS A 42 -9.16 2.75 1.53
C LYS A 42 -9.88 2.82 2.88
N LYS A 43 -9.44 3.70 3.76
CA LYS A 43 -10.12 4.08 5.01
C LYS A 43 -11.11 5.21 4.73
N SER A 44 -12.08 5.40 5.63
CA SER A 44 -13.05 6.51 5.59
C SER A 44 -12.51 7.82 6.17
N GLU A 45 -11.35 7.80 6.83
CA GLU A 45 -10.68 8.94 7.44
C GLU A 45 -9.40 9.29 6.66
N GLY A 46 -9.00 10.57 6.66
CA GLY A 46 -7.81 11.06 5.95
C GLY A 46 -8.13 11.91 4.71
N LYS A 47 -7.10 12.37 4.00
CA LYS A 47 -7.25 13.18 2.78
C LYS A 47 -7.00 12.36 1.51
N PRO A 48 -7.61 12.68 0.36
CA PRO A 48 -7.16 12.13 -0.91
C PRO A 48 -5.70 12.44 -1.16
N PRO A 49 -4.92 11.46 -1.69
CA PRO A 49 -3.61 11.78 -2.23
C PRO A 49 -3.80 12.75 -3.41
N PRO A 50 -2.83 13.67 -3.65
CA PRO A 50 -2.95 14.67 -4.70
C PRO A 50 -2.98 14.06 -6.10
N PHE A 51 -2.38 12.88 -6.27
CA PHE A 51 -2.43 12.06 -7.47
C PHE A 51 -2.26 10.58 -7.07
N LEU A 52 -2.59 9.68 -7.99
CA LEU A 52 -2.29 8.25 -7.84
C LEU A 52 -1.04 7.92 -8.67
N PRO A 53 -0.10 7.10 -8.14
CA PRO A 53 0.99 6.55 -8.92
C PRO A 53 0.49 5.75 -10.12
N ASP A 54 1.31 5.66 -11.17
CA ASP A 54 1.03 4.83 -12.33
C ASP A 54 0.70 3.38 -11.91
N GLY A 55 -0.34 2.81 -12.51
CA GLY A 55 -0.85 1.48 -12.20
C GLY A 55 -1.83 1.41 -11.02
N LEU A 56 -2.09 2.52 -10.32
CA LEU A 56 -3.06 2.60 -9.22
C LEU A 56 -4.30 3.45 -9.56
N GLU A 57 -4.49 3.82 -10.82
CA GLU A 57 -5.54 4.76 -11.29
C GLU A 57 -6.96 4.27 -10.95
N ASN A 58 -7.16 2.95 -10.92
CA ASN A 58 -8.46 2.33 -10.62
C ASN A 58 -8.83 2.36 -9.12
N MET A 59 -7.95 2.85 -8.25
CA MET A 59 -8.25 2.99 -6.81
C MET A 59 -9.14 4.19 -6.49
N GLY A 60 -9.27 5.14 -7.41
CA GLY A 60 -9.98 6.40 -7.22
C GLY A 60 -11.51 6.33 -7.26
N GLY A 61 -12.11 5.15 -7.51
CA GLY A 61 -13.54 5.02 -7.80
C GLY A 61 -14.27 3.93 -7.02
N LEU A 62 -14.85 4.32 -5.87
CA LEU A 62 -16.16 3.92 -5.34
C LEU A 62 -16.70 5.14 -4.59
#